data_AF-A0A0L8GQS1-F1
#
_entry.id   AF-A0A0L8GQS1-F1
#
_cell.length_a   1.000
_cell.length_b   1.000
_cell.length_c   1.000
_cell.angle_alpha   90.00
_cell.angle_beta   90.00
_cell.angle_gamma   90.00
#
_symmetry.space_group_name_H-M   'P 1'
#
loop_
_entity.id
_entity.type
_entity.pdbx_description
1 polymer ?
#
loop_
_entity_poly.entity_id
_entity_poly.type
_entity_poly.pdbx_seq_one_letter_code
_entity_poly.pdbx_strand_id
1 'polypeptide(L)' 'MAVAAATIASAGAFKNPKLKAINDVDTDKHGRFKYILIKVHDPEKDREFKHIIRGYSRHEYH' A
#
# COMPACT_ATOMS: atom_id res chain seq x y z
N MET A 1 -29.56 13.49 0.27
CA MET A 1 -28.23 13.85 -0.29
C MET A 1 -27.40 12.58 -0.32
N ALA A 2 -27.44 11.84 -1.44
CA ALA A 2 -26.70 10.59 -1.59
C ALA A 2 -25.25 10.93 -1.92
N VAL A 3 -24.34 10.70 -0.97
CA VAL A 3 -22.90 10.75 -1.25
C VAL A 3 -22.58 9.59 -2.18
N ALA A 4 -22.27 9.92 -3.44
CA ALA A 4 -21.78 8.97 -4.42
C ALA A 4 -20.60 8.22 -3.78
N ALA A 5 -20.74 6.90 -3.65
CA ALA A 5 -19.63 6.03 -3.36
C ALA A 5 -18.64 6.18 -4.51
N ALA A 6 -17.73 7.15 -4.38
CA ALA A 6 -16.50 7.17 -5.13
C ALA A 6 -15.95 5.76 -4.96
N THR A 7 -15.93 5.01 -6.05
CA THR A 7 -15.43 3.66 -6.14
C THR A 7 -14.06 3.64 -5.50
N ILE A 8 -14.02 3.27 -4.21
CA ILE A 8 -12.78 2.99 -3.50
C ILE A 8 -12.21 1.85 -4.33
N ALA A 9 -11.22 2.18 -5.17
CA ALA A 9 -10.62 1.23 -6.08
C ALA A 9 -10.23 0.02 -5.23
N SER A 10 -10.99 -1.06 -5.39
CA SER A 10 -10.82 -2.28 -4.63
C SER A 10 -9.34 -2.66 -4.71
N ALA A 11 -8.74 -2.93 -3.55
CA ALA A 11 -7.32 -3.21 -3.36
C ALA A 11 -6.78 -4.42 -4.18
N GLY A 12 -7.59 -5.04 -5.03
CA GLY A 12 -7.26 -6.28 -5.74
C GLY A 12 -6.95 -6.17 -7.24
N ALA A 13 -7.00 -5.01 -7.89
CA ALA A 13 -6.88 -4.96 -9.36
C ALA A 13 -5.93 -3.88 -9.89
N PHE A 14 -4.67 -3.87 -9.44
CA PHE A 14 -3.62 -3.14 -10.14
C PHE A 14 -3.33 -3.86 -11.47
N LYS A 15 -3.71 -3.26 -12.61
CA LYS A 15 -3.35 -3.82 -13.93
C LYS A 15 -1.83 -3.78 -14.18
N ASN A 16 -1.11 -2.98 -13.40
CA ASN A 16 0.33 -2.87 -13.47
C ASN A 16 1.07 -4.14 -13.01
N PRO A 17 1.86 -4.79 -13.87
CA PRO A 17 2.69 -5.92 -13.44
C PRO A 17 3.74 -5.51 -12.40
N LYS A 18 4.29 -4.28 -12.47
CA LYS A 18 5.29 -3.79 -11.51
C LYS A 18 4.70 -3.64 -10.10
N LEU A 19 3.51 -3.03 -9.98
CA LEU A 19 2.85 -2.87 -8.67
C LEU A 19 2.32 -4.21 -8.12
N LYS A 20 1.98 -5.17 -8.99
CA LYS A 20 1.58 -6.52 -8.58
C LYS A 20 2.71 -7.31 -7.92
N ALA A 21 3.95 -7.11 -8.36
CA ALA A 21 5.11 -7.81 -7.79
C ALA A 21 5.45 -7.36 -6.36
N ILE A 22 4.95 -6.21 -5.92
CA ILE A 22 5.21 -5.67 -4.58
C ILE A 22 4.24 -6.29 -3.58
N ASN A 23 4.73 -6.85 -2.47
CA ASN A 23 3.87 -7.38 -1.41
C ASN A 23 2.99 -6.30 -0.77
N ASP A 24 1.71 -6.59 -0.56
CA ASP A 24 0.75 -5.66 0.06
C ASP A 24 1.13 -5.36 1.51
N VAL A 25 1.43 -6.40 2.27
CA VAL A 25 1.80 -6.34 3.68
C VAL A 25 3.12 -7.06 3.86
N ASP A 26 4.08 -6.39 4.47
CA ASP A 26 5.34 -6.98 4.88
C ASP A 26 5.75 -6.38 6.23
N THR A 27 5.59 -7.19 7.27
CA THR A 27 5.76 -6.80 8.67
C THR A 27 6.34 -7.94 9.48
N ASP A 28 6.99 -7.62 10.60
CA ASP A 28 7.47 -8.64 11.53
C ASP A 28 6.30 -9.44 12.13
N LYS A 29 6.49 -10.74 12.31
CA LYS A 29 5.42 -11.66 12.74
C LYS A 29 5.01 -11.49 14.21
N HIS A 30 5.91 -10.95 15.04
CA HIS A 30 5.73 -10.85 16.49
C HIS A 30 6.34 -9.56 17.04
N GLY A 31 5.84 -9.12 18.20
CA GLY A 31 6.32 -7.94 18.90
C GLY A 31 5.41 -6.72 18.74
N ARG A 32 5.85 -5.57 19.29
CA ARG A 32 5.22 -4.26 19.11
C ARG A 32 6.19 -3.37 18.36
N PHE A 33 5.74 -2.81 17.25
CA PHE A 33 6.56 -1.98 16.37
C PHE A 33 5.70 -0.93 15.67
N LYS A 34 6.38 0.09 15.16
CA LYS A 34 5.77 1.15 14.33
C LYS A 34 5.58 0.63 12.91
N TYR A 35 4.58 1.16 12.20
CA TYR A 35 4.36 0.87 10.79
C TYR A 35 3.88 2.11 10.05
N ILE A 36 4.11 2.12 8.73
CA ILE A 36 3.67 3.19 7.83
C ILE A 36 2.84 2.62 6.68
N LEU A 37 1.87 3.43 6.24
CA LEU A 37 1.13 3.22 5.01
C LEU A 37 1.81 4.03 3.90
N ILE A 38 2.31 3.35 2.88
CA ILE A 38 3.02 4.00 1.77
C ILE A 38 2.15 3.90 0.53
N LYS A 39 1.96 5.04 -0.16
CA LYS A 39 1.36 5.08 -1.49
C LYS A 39 2.47 5.03 -2.53
N VAL A 40 2.63 3.87 -3.16
CA VAL A 40 3.62 3.64 -4.22
C VAL A 40 2.99 3.98 -5.56
N HIS A 41 3.68 4.79 -6.36
CA HIS A 41 3.27 5.17 -7.70
C HIS A 41 4.20 4.53 -8.74
N ASP A 42 3.67 4.15 -9.90
CA ASP A 42 4.52 3.87 -11.06
C ASP A 42 4.92 5.21 -11.72
N PRO A 43 6.22 5.55 -11.79
CA PRO A 43 6.66 6.81 -12.41
C PRO A 43 6.27 6.92 -13.89
N GLU A 44 6.03 5.81 -14.58
CA GLU A 44 5.64 5.80 -15.99
C GLU A 44 4.12 5.95 -16.18
N LYS A 45 3.32 5.82 -15.12
CA LYS A 45 1.86 5.85 -15.18
C LYS A 45 1.27 6.67 -14.04
N ASP A 46 0.98 7.93 -14.36
CA ASP A 46 0.57 9.00 -13.44
C ASP A 46 -0.68 8.71 -12.57
N ARG A 47 -1.46 7.66 -12.88
CA ARG A 47 -2.70 7.29 -12.16
C ARG A 47 -2.72 5.88 -11.60
N GLU A 48 -1.65 5.11 -11.78
CA GLU A 48 -1.54 3.77 -11.19
C GLU A 48 -0.73 3.86 -9.91
N PHE A 49 -1.40 3.60 -8.77
CA PHE A 49 -0.77 3.58 -7.47
C PHE A 49 -1.24 2.38 -6.67
N LYS A 50 -0.45 1.99 -5.68
CA LYS A 50 -0.72 0.88 -4.76
C LYS A 50 -0.39 1.31 -3.33
N HIS A 51 -1.26 0.97 -2.39
CA HIS A 51 -0.96 1.14 -0.97
C HIS A 51 -0.29 -0.11 -0.44
N ILE A 52 0.81 0.06 0.28
CA ILE A 52 1.53 -1.03 0.96
C ILE A 52 1.75 -0.68 2.43
N ILE A 53 1.75 -1.72 3.26
CA ILE A 53 2.01 -1.62 4.69
C ILE A 53 3.41 -2.17 4.96
N ARG A 54 4.25 -1.39 5.63
CA ARG A 54 5.59 -1.79 6.06
C ARG A 54 5.81 -1.41 7.52
N GLY A 55 6.36 -2.33 8.30
CA GLY A 55 6.65 -2.11 9.71
C GLY A 55 7.53 -3.21 10.27
N TYR A 56 8.70 -2.86 10.77
CA TYR A 56 9.64 -3.81 11.36
C TYR A 56 10.18 -3.27 12.67
N SER A 57 10.37 -4.14 13.67
CA SER A 57 10.83 -3.78 15.01
C SER A 57 12.25 -3.21 15.03
N ARG A 58 13.06 -3.48 13.99
CA ARG A 58 14.41 -2.93 13.85
C ARG A 58 14.46 -1.43 13.49
N HIS A 59 13.34 -0.83 13.07
CA HIS A 59 13.31 0.59 12.74
C HIS A 59 12.84 1.39 13.96
N GLU A 60 13.72 2.27 14.45
CA GLU A 60 13.45 3.13 15.60
C GLU A 60 12.43 4.25 15.28
N TYR A 61 12.38 4.65 14.01
CA TYR A 61 11.52 5.70 13.48
C TYR A 61 10.68 5.19 12.31
N HIS A 62 9.63 5.94 11.99
CA HIS A 62 8.81 5.72 10.80
C HIS A 62 9.58 6.09 9.53
#